data_AF-A0A8H6MP72-F1
#
_entry.id   AF-A0A8H6MP72-F1
#
_cell.length_a   1.000
_cell.length_b   1.000
_cell.length_c   1.000
_cell.angle_alpha   90.00
_cell.angle_beta   90.00
_cell.angle_gamma   90.00
#
_symmetry.space_group_name_H-M   'P 1'
#
loop_
_entity.id
_entity.type
_entity.pdbx_description
1 polymer ?
#
loop_
_entity_poly.entity_id
_entity_poly.type
_entity_poly.pdbx_seq_one_letter_code
_entity_poly.pdbx_strand_id
1 'polypeptide(L)'
;MPVSETFKPPPGSPARVWRWSSGRPQAGRRVDDIEQPSTPPARGGVYFPSIDDSATTPSNNGHGAYTGLFRKRLHPSKSPLRTCHVGNFRLPHFRMFLILSLVFLGGYVHYLWKAEAALGVPWTPDPETRLFEQRPLLPPIKETSIDTYTLPLHTKGRDVVDEEGRRFKLLSVNWYGASDELNIPSGLDVQHRDTIAQSIKGLGFNSVRLPYSDEMVITDPPVPAELLSANPDLVGMHALDVFEACVTALTDAGIAVIVNNHITHSTWCCGADPCDAHWANDHLGPLCRIKQTEEDWIQHWEKIMLRFVDNPRVIGADLRNEVRGVWGTMTWDKWATAAEKAGNRLLKMNKDWLIIVGGTESGNDLTGVAKRPVVLNVPDRVVYSAHVYAWSGWGSLEGRYSKRSYASFVKSMRHNWAYLVEGDQAPVWVGEFGAPHRPSIGDANYWNNLMRYLKVIDADFGYWAVNPRKPHENVKETYSLVEDDWVTPVLDYRMKDMVEIMRA
;
A
#
# COMPACT_ATOMS: atom_id res chain seq x y z
N MET A 1 7.94 24.31 61.32
CA MET A 1 7.75 22.96 61.91
C MET A 1 7.48 21.99 60.77
N PRO A 2 8.39 21.04 60.48
CA PRO A 2 8.08 19.91 59.61
C PRO A 2 7.87 18.64 60.46
N VAL A 3 6.89 17.81 60.09
CA VAL A 3 6.83 16.42 60.56
C VAL A 3 6.97 15.53 59.33
N SER A 4 8.10 14.83 59.31
CA SER A 4 8.45 13.72 58.44
C SER A 4 7.70 12.47 58.86
N GLU A 5 7.23 11.66 57.92
CA GLU A 5 7.12 10.22 58.14
C GLU A 5 7.52 9.46 56.87
N THR A 6 8.63 8.75 57.01
CA THR A 6 9.24 7.83 56.04
C THR A 6 8.72 6.43 56.29
N PHE A 7 8.17 5.76 55.27
CA PHE A 7 7.91 4.33 55.29
C PHE A 7 9.03 3.58 54.53
N LYS A 8 9.76 2.69 55.23
CA LYS A 8 10.71 1.73 54.64
C LYS A 8 10.04 0.37 54.46
N PRO A 9 10.20 -0.33 53.32
CA PRO A 9 9.87 -1.75 53.20
C PRO A 9 11.08 -2.67 53.54
N PRO A 10 10.84 -3.95 53.89
CA PRO A 10 11.85 -4.88 54.40
C PRO A 10 12.73 -5.51 53.29
N PRO A 11 13.93 -6.03 53.62
CA PRO A 11 14.85 -6.57 52.62
C PRO A 11 14.66 -8.07 52.38
N GLY A 12 14.75 -8.49 51.11
CA GLY A 12 15.13 -9.86 50.73
C GLY A 12 14.21 -10.56 49.73
N SER A 13 14.50 -10.42 48.42
CA SER A 13 14.40 -11.45 47.36
C SER A 13 14.73 -10.82 45.99
N PRO A 14 15.38 -11.53 45.04
CA PRO A 14 16.18 -10.90 43.99
C PRO A 14 15.31 -10.42 42.81
N ALA A 15 15.30 -9.11 42.57
CA ALA A 15 14.83 -8.54 41.32
C ALA A 15 15.91 -8.74 40.24
N ARG A 16 15.60 -9.52 39.20
CA ARG A 16 16.43 -9.58 37.98
C ARG A 16 16.36 -8.21 37.30
N VAL A 17 17.47 -7.48 37.36
CA VAL A 17 17.71 -6.30 36.55
C VAL A 17 18.04 -6.77 35.13
N TRP A 18 17.15 -6.53 34.17
CA TRP A 18 17.48 -6.64 32.75
C TRP A 18 18.23 -5.36 32.34
N ARG A 19 19.56 -5.42 32.30
CA ARG A 19 20.38 -4.45 31.57
C ARG A 19 20.25 -4.75 30.08
N TRP A 20 19.67 -3.84 29.32
CA TRP A 20 19.85 -3.81 27.87
C TRP A 20 21.21 -3.17 27.57
N SER A 21 22.15 -3.97 27.07
CA SER A 21 23.40 -3.48 26.49
C SER A 21 23.12 -2.96 25.08
N SER A 22 23.31 -1.66 24.87
CA SER A 22 23.34 -1.03 23.55
C SER A 22 24.60 -1.48 22.79
N GLY A 23 24.47 -2.51 21.96
CA GLY A 23 25.48 -2.94 21.00
C GLY A 23 24.94 -2.79 19.58
N ARG A 24 25.55 -1.91 18.77
CA ARG A 24 25.30 -1.81 17.32
C ARG A 24 25.66 -3.14 16.64
N PRO A 25 24.84 -3.69 15.73
CA PRO A 25 25.29 -4.76 14.85
C PRO A 25 26.15 -4.17 13.73
N GLN A 26 27.37 -4.68 13.56
CA GLN A 26 28.13 -4.53 12.33
C GLN A 26 27.45 -5.30 11.18
N ALA A 27 27.54 -4.73 9.98
CA ALA A 27 26.97 -5.27 8.76
C ALA A 27 27.38 -6.73 8.49
N GLY A 28 26.41 -7.58 8.16
CA GLY A 28 26.65 -8.93 7.61
C GLY A 28 26.19 -10.11 8.46
N ARG A 29 24.89 -10.23 8.76
CA ARG A 29 24.26 -11.53 9.07
C ARG A 29 22.91 -11.68 8.38
N ARG A 30 22.75 -12.79 7.67
CA ARG A 30 21.47 -13.22 7.08
C ARG A 30 20.52 -13.66 8.18
N VAL A 31 19.26 -13.25 8.08
CA VAL A 31 18.17 -13.61 8.99
C VAL A 31 17.55 -14.91 8.50
N ASP A 32 18.19 -16.05 8.77
CA ASP A 32 17.57 -17.38 8.58
C ASP A 32 17.62 -18.27 9.84
N ASP A 33 18.30 -17.86 10.92
CA ASP A 33 18.42 -18.69 12.13
C ASP A 33 17.73 -18.04 13.35
N ILE A 34 16.40 -18.20 13.46
CA ILE A 34 15.69 -18.08 14.74
C ILE A 34 14.68 -19.24 14.86
N GLU A 35 14.98 -20.16 15.78
CA GLU A 35 14.21 -21.36 16.11
C GLU A 35 12.78 -21.05 16.60
N GLN A 36 11.82 -21.88 16.18
CA GLN A 36 10.45 -21.89 16.68
C GLN A 36 10.35 -22.61 18.05
N PRO A 37 9.47 -22.18 18.98
CA PRO A 37 9.17 -22.96 20.18
C PRO A 37 8.24 -24.13 19.87
N SER A 38 8.55 -25.29 20.46
CA SER A 38 7.89 -26.58 20.29
C SER A 38 6.54 -26.70 21.03
N THR A 39 5.57 -27.38 20.41
CA THR A 39 4.32 -27.85 21.01
C THR A 39 4.40 -29.35 21.38
N PRO A 40 3.72 -29.83 22.44
CA PRO A 40 3.88 -31.19 22.98
C PRO A 40 3.04 -32.26 22.25
N PRO A 41 3.34 -33.57 22.41
CA PRO A 41 2.90 -34.60 21.48
C PRO A 41 1.55 -35.25 21.86
N ALA A 42 0.77 -35.62 20.84
CA ALA A 42 -0.35 -36.56 20.95
C ALA A 42 0.02 -37.90 20.29
N ARG A 43 -0.36 -39.00 20.97
CA ARG A 43 0.02 -40.39 20.72
C ARG A 43 -0.79 -41.06 19.59
N GLY A 44 -0.16 -42.04 18.94
CA GLY A 44 -0.77 -43.23 18.32
C GLY A 44 -1.06 -43.11 16.82
N GLY A 45 -0.62 -43.98 15.92
CA GLY A 45 0.10 -45.23 16.07
C GLY A 45 0.35 -45.90 14.71
N VAL A 46 1.26 -46.88 14.76
CA VAL A 46 1.46 -48.07 13.91
C VAL A 46 2.11 -47.92 12.52
N TYR A 47 3.35 -48.43 12.50
CA TYR A 47 4.29 -48.74 11.42
C TYR A 47 3.87 -49.96 10.58
N PHE A 48 4.36 -50.05 9.32
CA PHE A 48 5.23 -51.12 8.75
C PHE A 48 5.22 -51.13 7.19
N PRO A 49 6.26 -51.64 6.49
CA PRO A 49 7.38 -50.80 5.99
C PRO A 49 7.66 -50.89 4.47
N SER A 50 8.71 -50.14 4.10
CA SER A 50 9.46 -50.02 2.84
C SER A 50 9.89 -51.31 2.14
N ILE A 51 10.08 -51.24 0.82
CA ILE A 51 11.25 -51.82 0.13
C ILE A 51 11.73 -50.86 -0.97
N ASP A 52 13.04 -50.69 -0.98
CA ASP A 52 13.91 -49.83 -1.77
C ASP A 52 14.19 -50.33 -3.21
N ASP A 53 14.93 -49.45 -3.89
CA ASP A 53 16.06 -49.73 -4.81
C ASP A 53 15.82 -49.82 -6.32
N SER A 54 16.01 -48.63 -6.92
CA SER A 54 17.16 -48.27 -7.78
C SER A 54 17.45 -49.03 -9.09
N ALA A 55 17.66 -48.17 -10.10
CA ALA A 55 18.76 -48.18 -11.08
C ALA A 55 18.61 -48.91 -12.44
N THR A 56 18.87 -48.06 -13.45
CA THR A 56 19.63 -48.30 -14.69
C THR A 56 18.93 -48.84 -15.96
N THR A 57 18.91 -47.92 -16.95
CA THR A 57 18.95 -48.01 -18.42
C THR A 57 19.93 -49.06 -18.99
N PRO A 58 19.97 -49.42 -20.32
CA PRO A 58 19.64 -48.57 -21.48
C PRO A 58 19.07 -49.23 -22.78
N SER A 59 18.76 -48.35 -23.75
CA SER A 59 18.86 -48.47 -25.22
C SER A 59 18.17 -49.64 -25.95
N ASN A 60 17.42 -49.39 -27.05
CA ASN A 60 17.98 -49.15 -28.40
C ASN A 60 16.89 -48.96 -29.46
N ASN A 61 17.29 -48.30 -30.55
CA ASN A 61 16.52 -47.87 -31.73
C ASN A 61 16.12 -49.00 -32.70
N GLY A 62 15.19 -48.68 -33.62
CA GLY A 62 15.10 -49.24 -34.98
C GLY A 62 13.66 -49.55 -35.42
N HIS A 63 13.00 -48.68 -36.19
CA HIS A 63 12.95 -48.66 -37.68
C HIS A 63 12.16 -49.80 -38.33
N GLY A 64 11.26 -49.44 -39.26
CA GLY A 64 10.78 -50.36 -40.29
C GLY A 64 9.33 -50.12 -40.71
N ALA A 65 9.14 -49.67 -41.94
CA ALA A 65 7.89 -49.25 -42.56
C ALA A 65 7.39 -50.24 -43.65
N TYR A 66 6.20 -49.93 -44.19
CA TYR A 66 5.62 -50.43 -45.47
C TYR A 66 5.10 -51.89 -45.46
N THR A 67 4.01 -52.32 -46.12
CA THR A 67 3.33 -51.92 -47.38
C THR A 67 2.07 -52.79 -47.57
N GLY A 68 1.14 -52.37 -48.46
CA GLY A 68 0.31 -53.29 -49.28
C GLY A 68 -1.19 -53.31 -48.94
N LEU A 69 -2.08 -52.52 -49.57
CA LEU A 69 -2.78 -52.78 -50.86
C LEU A 69 -3.36 -54.19 -51.01
N PHE A 70 -4.70 -54.32 -51.07
CA PHE A 70 -5.43 -54.88 -52.23
C PHE A 70 -6.95 -54.71 -52.09
N ARG A 71 -7.59 -54.41 -53.22
CA ARG A 71 -9.00 -54.09 -53.45
C ARG A 71 -9.64 -55.25 -54.21
N LYS A 72 -10.85 -55.71 -53.85
CA LYS A 72 -11.82 -56.24 -54.84
C LYS A 72 -13.25 -56.38 -54.29
N ARG A 73 -14.17 -56.00 -55.18
CA ARG A 73 -15.64 -56.00 -55.08
C ARG A 73 -16.21 -57.42 -55.05
N LEU A 74 -17.42 -57.58 -54.50
CA LEU A 74 -18.62 -58.12 -55.19
C LEU A 74 -19.81 -58.25 -54.22
N HIS A 75 -20.94 -57.64 -54.58
CA HIS A 75 -22.30 -57.95 -54.11
C HIS A 75 -22.90 -59.03 -55.04
N PRO A 76 -23.88 -59.89 -54.65
CA PRO A 76 -25.24 -59.41 -54.34
C PRO A 76 -26.16 -60.26 -53.39
N SER A 77 -27.19 -59.59 -52.86
CA SER A 77 -28.61 -60.03 -52.73
C SER A 77 -29.03 -61.33 -51.99
N LYS A 78 -29.67 -61.20 -50.80
CA LYS A 78 -31.09 -61.54 -50.46
C LYS A 78 -31.31 -61.87 -48.96
N SER A 79 -32.07 -60.99 -48.27
CA SER A 79 -33.18 -61.20 -47.30
C SER A 79 -33.03 -62.16 -46.06
N PRO A 80 -33.88 -62.07 -45.02
CA PRO A 80 -33.72 -61.19 -43.85
C PRO A 80 -33.72 -61.94 -42.50
N LEU A 81 -33.57 -61.16 -41.42
CA LEU A 81 -33.82 -61.51 -40.00
C LEU A 81 -32.82 -62.47 -39.33
N ARG A 82 -31.86 -61.89 -38.60
CA ARG A 82 -31.49 -62.36 -37.26
C ARG A 82 -30.95 -61.20 -36.44
N THR A 83 -31.61 -61.00 -35.31
CA THR A 83 -31.21 -60.18 -34.18
C THR A 83 -29.79 -60.53 -33.72
N CYS A 84 -28.90 -59.54 -33.64
CA CYS A 84 -27.72 -59.60 -32.79
C CYS A 84 -27.31 -58.19 -32.36
N HIS A 85 -26.94 -58.10 -31.09
CA HIS A 85 -26.74 -56.92 -30.29
C HIS A 85 -25.90 -55.80 -30.94
N VAL A 86 -26.45 -54.59 -30.90
CA VAL A 86 -25.66 -53.36 -31.00
C VAL A 86 -24.72 -53.35 -29.80
N GLY A 87 -23.42 -53.46 -30.09
CA GLY A 87 -22.36 -53.36 -29.10
C GLY A 87 -22.47 -52.07 -28.30
N ASN A 88 -22.30 -52.20 -26.99
CA ASN A 88 -22.12 -51.11 -26.04
C ASN A 88 -21.07 -50.12 -26.56
N PHE A 89 -21.53 -48.97 -27.04
CA PHE A 89 -20.68 -47.79 -27.15
C PHE A 89 -20.21 -47.43 -25.73
N ARG A 90 -18.89 -47.42 -25.54
CA ARG A 90 -18.21 -46.99 -24.30
C ARG A 90 -18.57 -45.54 -23.96
N LEU A 91 -19.64 -45.34 -23.18
CA LEU A 91 -20.01 -44.07 -22.52
C LEU A 91 -19.89 -44.02 -20.96
N PRO A 92 -19.60 -45.10 -20.19
CA PRO A 92 -19.67 -45.00 -18.72
C PRO A 92 -18.48 -44.27 -18.10
N HIS A 93 -17.28 -44.40 -18.67
CA HIS A 93 -16.07 -43.78 -18.11
C HIS A 93 -16.09 -42.25 -18.23
N PHE A 94 -16.62 -41.70 -19.33
CA PHE A 94 -16.72 -40.26 -19.52
C PHE A 94 -17.73 -39.62 -18.55
N ARG A 95 -18.90 -40.26 -18.34
CA ARG A 95 -19.89 -39.80 -17.37
C ARG A 95 -19.38 -39.86 -15.94
N MET A 96 -18.67 -40.93 -15.57
CA MET A 96 -18.07 -41.06 -14.24
C MET A 96 -16.95 -40.02 -14.03
N PHE A 97 -16.10 -39.78 -15.04
CA PHE A 97 -15.09 -38.74 -15.01
C PHE A 97 -15.70 -37.34 -14.86
N LEU A 98 -16.79 -37.05 -15.57
CA LEU A 98 -17.51 -35.78 -15.45
C LEU A 98 -18.09 -35.58 -14.04
N ILE A 99 -18.73 -36.60 -13.47
CA ILE A 99 -19.30 -36.55 -12.12
C ILE A 99 -18.20 -36.34 -11.08
N LEU A 100 -17.10 -37.09 -11.15
CA LEU A 100 -15.97 -36.92 -10.24
C LEU A 100 -15.37 -35.52 -10.38
N SER A 101 -15.19 -35.03 -11.61
CA SER A 101 -14.67 -33.67 -11.86
C SER A 101 -15.58 -32.60 -11.26
N LEU A 102 -16.91 -32.75 -11.36
CA LEU A 102 -17.87 -31.83 -10.75
C LEU A 102 -17.86 -31.90 -9.22
N VAL A 103 -17.70 -33.09 -8.63
CA VAL A 103 -17.58 -33.25 -7.17
C VAL A 103 -16.28 -32.64 -6.66
N PHE A 104 -15.16 -32.87 -7.34
CA PHE A 104 -13.87 -32.24 -7.00
C PHE A 104 -13.94 -30.73 -7.16
N LEU A 105 -14.51 -30.22 -8.25
CA LEU A 105 -14.69 -28.79 -8.46
C LEU A 105 -15.61 -28.19 -7.39
N GLY A 106 -16.73 -28.84 -7.08
CA GLY A 106 -17.65 -28.41 -6.03
C GLY A 106 -17.01 -28.41 -4.64
N GLY A 107 -16.26 -29.46 -4.30
CA GLY A 107 -15.51 -29.56 -3.05
C GLY A 107 -14.40 -28.51 -2.95
N TYR A 108 -13.69 -28.26 -4.04
CA TYR A 108 -12.66 -27.22 -4.12
C TYR A 108 -13.25 -25.81 -3.97
N VAL A 109 -14.35 -25.50 -4.68
CA VAL A 109 -15.07 -24.23 -4.53
C VAL A 109 -15.60 -24.05 -3.11
N HIS A 110 -16.14 -25.11 -2.50
CA HIS A 110 -16.60 -25.07 -1.11
C HIS A 110 -15.45 -24.82 -0.13
N TYR A 111 -14.31 -25.47 -0.33
CA TYR A 111 -13.09 -25.23 0.45
C TYR A 111 -12.62 -23.78 0.33
N LEU A 112 -12.53 -23.25 -0.90
CA LEU A 112 -12.15 -21.85 -1.14
C LEU A 112 -13.11 -20.88 -0.46
N TRP A 113 -14.42 -21.15 -0.54
CA TRP A 113 -15.44 -20.34 0.12
C TRP A 113 -15.31 -20.37 1.65
N LYS A 114 -15.09 -21.54 2.24
CA LYS A 114 -14.84 -21.68 3.69
C LYS A 114 -13.56 -20.97 4.14
N ALA A 115 -12.48 -21.11 3.37
CA ALA A 115 -11.21 -20.43 3.64
C ALA A 115 -11.34 -18.91 3.54
N GLU A 116 -12.11 -18.41 2.57
CA GLU A 116 -12.42 -16.98 2.45
C GLU A 116 -13.28 -16.48 3.62
N ALA A 117 -14.32 -17.23 4.00
CA ALA A 117 -15.18 -16.88 5.13
C ALA A 117 -14.40 -16.83 6.46
N ALA A 118 -13.39 -17.68 6.64
CA ALA A 118 -12.56 -17.68 7.83
C ALA A 118 -11.73 -16.39 7.98
N LEU A 119 -11.38 -15.73 6.88
CA LEU A 119 -10.64 -14.47 6.91
C LEU A 119 -11.52 -13.29 7.30
N GLY A 120 -12.81 -13.34 6.98
CA GLY A 120 -13.78 -12.30 7.30
C GLY A 120 -14.30 -12.32 8.75
N VAL A 121 -13.82 -13.25 9.58
CA VAL A 121 -14.19 -13.32 11.01
C VAL A 121 -13.63 -12.08 11.72
N PRO A 122 -14.42 -11.40 12.60
CA PRO A 122 -13.92 -10.27 13.37
C PRO A 122 -12.69 -10.65 14.22
N TRP A 123 -11.64 -9.83 14.15
CA TRP A 123 -10.48 -9.98 15.01
C TRP A 123 -10.72 -9.32 16.37
N THR A 124 -10.10 -9.86 17.41
CA THR A 124 -10.24 -9.34 18.78
C THR A 124 -8.88 -8.81 19.27
N PRO A 125 -8.82 -7.57 19.79
CA PRO A 125 -7.57 -7.00 20.26
C PRO A 125 -6.99 -7.75 21.46
N ASP A 126 -5.66 -7.82 21.48
CA ASP A 126 -4.89 -8.37 22.60
C ASP A 126 -4.98 -7.44 23.85
N PRO A 127 -4.60 -7.92 25.04
CA PRO A 127 -4.69 -7.12 26.27
C PRO A 127 -3.87 -5.83 26.25
N GLU A 128 -2.71 -5.78 25.58
CA GLU A 128 -1.90 -4.57 25.52
C GLU A 128 -2.57 -3.52 24.65
N THR A 129 -3.17 -3.94 23.54
CA THR A 129 -3.98 -3.08 22.67
C THR A 129 -5.16 -2.48 23.43
N ARG A 130 -5.91 -3.27 24.21
CA ARG A 130 -7.01 -2.74 25.04
C ARG A 130 -6.54 -1.78 26.13
N LEU A 131 -5.32 -1.96 26.64
CA LEU A 131 -4.74 -1.02 27.61
C LEU A 131 -4.31 0.28 26.94
N PHE A 132 -3.84 0.23 25.68
CA PHE A 132 -3.52 1.40 24.89
C PHE A 132 -4.78 2.25 24.61
N GLU A 133 -5.88 1.60 24.20
CA GLU A 133 -7.19 2.23 23.93
C GLU A 133 -7.71 3.08 25.11
N GLN A 134 -7.29 2.79 26.35
CA GLN A 134 -7.75 3.45 27.57
C GLN A 134 -6.86 4.61 28.03
N ARG A 135 -5.72 4.84 27.36
CA ARG A 135 -4.72 5.84 27.78
C ARG A 135 -4.68 6.99 26.79
N PRO A 136 -4.44 8.24 27.25
CA PRO A 136 -4.23 9.34 26.34
C PRO A 136 -2.98 9.09 25.49
N LEU A 137 -3.03 9.56 24.23
CA LEU A 137 -1.89 9.52 23.34
C LEU A 137 -0.74 10.34 23.94
N LEU A 138 0.47 9.79 23.89
CA LEU A 138 1.68 10.50 24.33
C LEU A 138 1.99 11.65 23.37
N PRO A 139 2.51 12.79 23.86
CA PRO A 139 2.82 13.93 23.02
C PRO A 139 3.85 13.58 21.94
N PRO A 140 3.79 14.22 20.75
CA PRO A 140 4.74 14.01 19.66
C PRO A 140 6.19 14.19 20.10
N ILE A 141 7.10 13.44 19.47
CA ILE A 141 8.54 13.59 19.69
C ILE A 141 8.98 14.92 19.05
N LYS A 142 9.67 15.77 19.80
CA LYS A 142 10.08 17.09 19.30
C LYS A 142 11.11 16.97 18.18
N GLU A 143 12.00 16.00 18.28
CA GLU A 143 13.11 15.73 17.37
C GLU A 143 12.67 15.22 15.99
N THR A 144 11.43 14.75 15.85
CA THR A 144 10.86 14.36 14.55
C THR A 144 10.21 15.53 13.81
N SER A 145 10.01 16.69 14.48
CA SER A 145 9.48 17.89 13.85
C SER A 145 10.47 18.47 12.84
N ILE A 146 9.95 18.84 11.66
CA ILE A 146 10.72 19.48 10.58
C ILE A 146 11.42 20.77 11.04
N ASP A 147 10.88 21.47 12.05
CA ASP A 147 11.46 22.69 12.62
C ASP A 147 12.84 22.47 13.27
N THR A 148 13.21 21.21 13.51
CA THR A 148 14.53 20.86 14.04
C THR A 148 15.58 20.61 12.95
N TYR A 149 15.18 20.51 11.68
CA TYR A 149 16.01 20.16 10.51
C TYR A 149 16.41 21.40 9.71
N THR A 150 17.55 21.36 9.03
CA THR A 150 17.94 22.43 8.09
C THR A 150 17.54 22.07 6.67
N LEU A 151 16.57 22.81 6.16
CA LEU A 151 16.06 22.63 4.80
C LEU A 151 17.02 23.24 3.77
N PRO A 152 17.04 22.73 2.52
CA PRO A 152 16.11 21.75 1.96
C PRO A 152 16.44 20.27 2.24
N LEU A 153 15.43 19.42 2.13
CA LEU A 153 15.61 17.98 2.18
C LEU A 153 16.16 17.45 0.85
N HIS A 154 16.99 16.40 0.90
CA HIS A 154 17.51 15.69 -0.26
C HIS A 154 17.63 14.19 0.03
N THR A 155 17.93 13.39 -0.99
CA THR A 155 18.06 11.93 -0.85
C THR A 155 19.52 11.52 -0.75
N LYS A 156 19.83 10.57 0.12
CA LYS A 156 21.17 9.99 0.25
C LYS A 156 21.07 8.52 0.59
N GLY A 157 21.53 7.65 -0.32
CA GLY A 157 21.34 6.21 -0.17
C GLY A 157 19.85 5.88 -0.06
N ARG A 158 19.47 5.08 0.95
CA ARG A 158 18.07 4.74 1.25
C ARG A 158 17.26 5.82 1.99
N ASP A 159 17.86 6.95 2.36
CA ASP A 159 17.23 7.90 3.29
C ASP A 159 16.94 9.27 2.66
N VAL A 160 15.91 9.94 3.18
CA VAL A 160 15.73 11.40 3.04
C VAL A 160 16.47 12.07 4.19
N VAL A 161 17.26 13.09 3.89
CA VAL A 161 18.13 13.79 4.85
C VAL A 161 18.03 15.31 4.71
N ASP A 162 18.34 16.03 5.77
CA ASP A 162 18.53 17.49 5.77
C ASP A 162 19.92 17.89 5.24
N GLU A 163 20.22 19.20 5.16
CA GLU A 163 21.51 19.69 4.66
C GLU A 163 22.72 19.21 5.48
N GLU A 164 22.55 18.93 6.78
CA GLU A 164 23.59 18.35 7.63
C GLU A 164 23.71 16.82 7.50
N GLY A 165 22.87 16.19 6.68
CA GLY A 165 22.87 14.75 6.46
C GLY A 165 22.18 13.96 7.57
N ARG A 166 21.37 14.60 8.41
CA ARG A 166 20.54 13.94 9.41
C ARG A 166 19.27 13.43 8.74
N ARG A 167 18.95 12.16 8.99
CA ARG A 167 17.77 11.51 8.41
C ARG A 167 16.48 12.16 8.89
N PHE A 168 15.67 12.61 7.93
CA PHE A 168 14.28 13.00 8.14
C PHE A 168 13.38 11.83 7.74
N LYS A 169 12.93 11.05 8.74
CA LYS A 169 11.98 9.95 8.51
C LYS A 169 10.60 10.54 8.26
N LEU A 170 10.01 10.25 7.08
CA LEU A 170 8.65 10.66 6.74
C LEU A 170 7.64 9.85 7.56
N LEU A 171 7.03 10.50 8.54
CA LEU A 171 5.92 9.98 9.35
C LEU A 171 4.65 10.67 8.85
N SER A 172 4.12 10.18 7.72
CA SER A 172 3.06 10.85 6.98
C SER A 172 1.67 10.32 7.31
N VAL A 173 0.68 11.17 7.14
CA VAL A 173 -0.74 10.80 7.01
C VAL A 173 -1.33 11.43 5.75
N ASN A 174 -2.35 10.78 5.18
CA ASN A 174 -3.13 11.33 4.07
C ASN A 174 -4.30 12.16 4.60
N TRP A 175 -4.45 13.39 4.09
CA TRP A 175 -5.64 14.23 4.30
C TRP A 175 -6.32 14.47 2.95
N TYR A 176 -7.29 13.63 2.60
CA TYR A 176 -7.93 13.68 1.28
C TYR A 176 -9.14 14.64 1.26
N GLY A 177 -9.72 14.82 0.06
CA GLY A 177 -10.94 15.56 -0.18
C GLY A 177 -10.84 16.44 -1.42
N ALA A 178 -9.69 17.09 -1.62
CA ALA A 178 -9.48 17.97 -2.78
C ALA A 178 -9.37 17.20 -4.10
N SER A 179 -9.04 15.91 -4.02
CA SER A 179 -9.13 14.95 -5.12
C SER A 179 -10.55 14.49 -5.44
N ASP A 180 -11.50 14.74 -4.54
CA ASP A 180 -12.81 14.09 -4.56
C ASP A 180 -13.88 15.07 -5.06
N GLU A 181 -15.14 14.64 -5.05
CA GLU A 181 -16.29 15.34 -5.62
C GLU A 181 -16.54 16.78 -5.09
N LEU A 182 -15.97 17.14 -3.94
CA LEU A 182 -16.09 18.48 -3.34
C LEU A 182 -14.94 19.43 -3.71
N ASN A 183 -13.87 18.94 -4.34
CA ASN A 183 -12.72 19.75 -4.78
C ASN A 183 -12.02 20.56 -3.68
N ILE A 184 -12.21 20.23 -2.39
CA ILE A 184 -11.52 20.86 -1.26
C ILE A 184 -11.09 19.80 -0.23
N PRO A 185 -10.00 19.99 0.53
CA PRO A 185 -9.69 19.12 1.65
C PRO A 185 -10.89 18.99 2.60
N SER A 186 -11.22 17.77 3.02
CA SER A 186 -12.43 17.54 3.83
C SER A 186 -12.31 18.13 5.23
N GLY A 187 -13.45 18.44 5.85
CA GLY A 187 -13.55 18.83 7.26
C GLY A 187 -13.61 20.33 7.52
N LEU A 188 -13.51 21.17 6.48
CA LEU A 188 -13.53 22.63 6.62
C LEU A 188 -14.90 23.21 6.98
N ASP A 189 -15.95 22.40 6.89
CA ASP A 189 -17.29 22.64 7.39
C ASP A 189 -17.45 22.29 8.87
N VAL A 190 -16.54 21.48 9.43
CA VAL A 190 -16.61 21.00 10.82
C VAL A 190 -15.58 21.69 11.71
N GLN A 191 -14.35 21.90 11.22
CA GLN A 191 -13.27 22.52 11.98
C GLN A 191 -12.46 23.51 11.15
N HIS A 192 -11.86 24.46 11.86
CA HIS A 192 -10.86 25.35 11.26
C HIS A 192 -9.64 24.54 10.80
N ARG A 193 -9.11 24.85 9.61
CA ARG A 193 -7.94 24.17 9.03
C ARG A 193 -6.74 24.10 9.97
N ASP A 194 -6.51 25.15 10.77
CA ASP A 194 -5.42 25.17 11.77
C ASP A 194 -5.64 24.12 12.87
N THR A 195 -6.89 23.94 13.31
CA THR A 195 -7.24 22.91 14.30
C THR A 195 -6.97 21.51 13.72
N ILE A 196 -7.35 21.27 12.46
CA ILE A 196 -7.07 20.00 11.77
C ILE A 196 -5.55 19.76 11.69
N ALA A 197 -4.77 20.78 11.31
CA ALA A 197 -3.32 20.70 11.27
C ALA A 197 -2.72 20.38 12.66
N GLN A 198 -3.21 21.01 13.73
CA GLN A 198 -2.78 20.70 15.10
C GLN A 198 -3.19 19.30 15.54
N SER A 199 -4.37 18.80 15.14
CA SER A 199 -4.80 17.42 15.39
C SER A 199 -3.83 16.43 14.74
N ILE A 200 -3.48 16.63 13.47
CA ILE A 200 -2.51 15.79 12.74
C ILE A 200 -1.15 15.78 13.44
N LYS A 201 -0.65 16.96 13.83
CA LYS A 201 0.59 17.08 14.61
C LYS A 201 0.48 16.33 15.94
N GLY A 202 -0.65 16.47 16.64
CA GLY A 202 -0.93 15.83 17.93
C GLY A 202 -0.95 14.29 17.86
N LEU A 203 -1.31 13.73 16.71
CA LEU A 203 -1.23 12.29 16.43
C LEU A 203 0.22 11.78 16.29
N GLY A 204 1.20 12.68 16.13
CA GLY A 204 2.62 12.36 16.02
C GLY A 204 3.18 12.39 14.59
N PHE A 205 2.36 12.71 13.59
CA PHE A 205 2.80 12.85 12.20
C PHE A 205 3.60 14.14 12.00
N ASN A 206 4.67 14.06 11.20
CA ASN A 206 5.53 15.20 10.85
C ASN A 206 5.38 15.64 9.39
N SER A 207 4.61 14.88 8.59
CA SER A 207 4.31 15.20 7.20
C SER A 207 2.88 14.83 6.81
N VAL A 208 2.35 15.47 5.77
CA VAL A 208 1.04 15.20 5.18
C VAL A 208 1.19 15.00 3.68
N ARG A 209 0.63 13.89 3.19
CA ARG A 209 0.32 13.69 1.77
C ARG A 209 -1.03 14.33 1.51
N LEU A 210 -1.09 15.31 0.60
CA LEU A 210 -2.28 16.11 0.33
C LEU A 210 -2.78 15.87 -1.11
N PRO A 211 -3.72 14.94 -1.31
CA PRO A 211 -4.35 14.62 -2.59
C PRO A 211 -5.10 15.80 -3.22
N TYR A 212 -4.94 15.96 -4.54
CA TYR A 212 -5.75 16.82 -5.40
C TYR A 212 -6.11 16.12 -6.72
N SER A 213 -7.11 16.62 -7.45
CA SER A 213 -7.45 16.13 -8.79
C SER A 213 -7.02 17.11 -9.90
N ASP A 214 -6.70 16.61 -11.09
CA ASP A 214 -6.48 17.50 -12.25
C ASP A 214 -7.72 18.36 -12.53
N GLU A 215 -8.92 17.79 -12.41
CA GLU A 215 -10.18 18.52 -12.59
C GLU A 215 -10.32 19.73 -11.66
N MET A 216 -9.92 19.62 -10.39
CA MET A 216 -9.90 20.76 -9.46
C MET A 216 -9.00 21.88 -10.02
N VAL A 217 -7.82 21.53 -10.55
CA VAL A 217 -6.88 22.50 -11.12
C VAL A 217 -7.41 23.09 -12.43
N ILE A 218 -8.08 22.30 -13.26
CA ILE A 218 -8.67 22.73 -14.53
C ILE A 218 -9.84 23.69 -14.30
N THR A 219 -10.78 23.29 -13.43
CA THR A 219 -12.06 23.97 -13.27
C THR A 219 -12.01 25.07 -12.21
N ASP A 220 -11.14 24.93 -11.21
CA ASP A 220 -10.95 25.85 -10.08
C ASP A 220 -12.28 26.43 -9.58
N PRO A 221 -13.24 25.59 -9.14
CA PRO A 221 -14.59 26.02 -8.89
C PRO A 221 -14.66 26.95 -7.66
N PRO A 222 -15.60 27.92 -7.62
CA PRO A 222 -15.90 28.64 -6.39
C PRO A 222 -16.43 27.67 -5.34
N VAL A 223 -15.99 27.82 -4.10
CA VAL A 223 -16.35 26.90 -3.01
C VAL A 223 -17.66 27.36 -2.34
N PRO A 224 -18.68 26.49 -2.24
CA PRO A 224 -19.91 26.80 -1.49
C PRO A 224 -19.62 27.14 -0.03
N ALA A 225 -20.27 28.19 0.50
CA ALA A 225 -19.98 28.73 1.83
C ALA A 225 -20.26 27.71 2.96
N GLU A 226 -21.24 26.82 2.77
CA GLU A 226 -21.57 25.74 3.70
C GLU A 226 -20.41 24.76 3.91
N LEU A 227 -19.57 24.54 2.89
CA LEU A 227 -18.39 23.68 2.98
C LEU A 227 -17.22 24.34 3.73
N LEU A 228 -17.35 25.63 4.05
CA LEU A 228 -16.35 26.45 4.73
C LEU A 228 -16.89 27.04 6.04
N SER A 229 -17.95 26.46 6.61
CA SER A 229 -18.64 27.07 7.75
C SER A 229 -17.77 27.25 9.01
N ALA A 230 -16.68 26.48 9.14
CA ALA A 230 -15.67 26.63 10.20
C ALA A 230 -14.44 27.48 9.78
N ASN A 231 -14.39 27.96 8.53
CA ASN A 231 -13.31 28.75 7.94
C ASN A 231 -13.88 30.01 7.24
N PRO A 232 -14.47 30.96 8.00
CA PRO A 232 -15.20 32.10 7.44
C PRO A 232 -14.33 33.06 6.61
N ASP A 233 -13.02 33.05 6.83
CA ASP A 233 -12.03 33.83 6.07
C ASP A 233 -11.83 33.33 4.63
N LEU A 234 -12.23 32.08 4.35
CA LEU A 234 -12.14 31.47 3.03
C LEU A 234 -13.46 31.58 2.22
N VAL A 235 -14.53 32.11 2.80
CA VAL A 235 -15.82 32.20 2.12
C VAL A 235 -15.71 33.09 0.88
N GLY A 236 -16.12 32.54 -0.27
CA GLY A 236 -16.02 33.20 -1.58
C GLY A 236 -14.73 32.91 -2.34
N MET A 237 -13.81 32.13 -1.76
CA MET A 237 -12.59 31.69 -2.43
C MET A 237 -12.85 30.51 -3.38
N HIS A 238 -11.92 30.33 -4.32
CA HIS A 238 -11.91 29.20 -5.24
C HIS A 238 -11.13 28.02 -4.65
N ALA A 239 -11.36 26.82 -5.21
CA ALA A 239 -10.80 25.57 -4.71
C ALA A 239 -9.26 25.61 -4.56
N LEU A 240 -8.53 26.20 -5.52
CA LEU A 240 -7.07 26.29 -5.41
C LEU A 240 -6.60 27.20 -4.27
N ASP A 241 -7.34 28.27 -3.99
CA ASP A 241 -7.01 29.18 -2.88
C ASP A 241 -7.30 28.52 -1.53
N VAL A 242 -8.39 27.73 -1.44
CA VAL A 242 -8.69 26.91 -0.25
C VAL A 242 -7.63 25.82 -0.04
N PHE A 243 -7.17 25.17 -1.12
CA PHE A 243 -6.08 24.19 -1.05
C PHE A 243 -4.79 24.83 -0.53
N GLU A 244 -4.42 26.00 -1.06
CA GLU A 244 -3.25 26.78 -0.60
C GLU A 244 -3.35 27.20 0.88
N ALA A 245 -4.54 27.61 1.33
CA ALA A 245 -4.77 27.95 2.74
C ALA A 245 -4.57 26.73 3.66
N CYS A 246 -5.01 25.54 3.25
CA CYS A 246 -4.78 24.29 3.99
C CYS A 246 -3.30 23.90 4.02
N VAL A 247 -2.57 24.05 2.90
CA VAL A 247 -1.12 23.84 2.86
C VAL A 247 -0.42 24.79 3.83
N THR A 248 -0.80 26.07 3.81
CA THR A 248 -0.25 27.09 4.71
C THR A 248 -0.46 26.70 6.17
N ALA A 249 -1.68 26.32 6.57
CA ALA A 249 -2.01 25.88 7.92
C ALA A 249 -1.18 24.66 8.38
N LEU A 250 -0.95 23.68 7.50
CA LEU A 250 -0.07 22.54 7.78
C LEU A 250 1.37 23.01 8.01
N THR A 251 1.90 23.84 7.10
CA THR A 251 3.28 24.30 7.20
C THR A 251 3.51 25.23 8.40
N ASP A 252 2.54 26.05 8.77
CA ASP A 252 2.59 26.89 9.99
C ASP A 252 2.55 26.06 11.27
N ALA A 253 1.87 24.91 11.23
CA ALA A 253 1.90 23.93 12.31
C ALA A 253 3.25 23.18 12.40
N GLY A 254 4.19 23.39 11.47
CA GLY A 254 5.47 22.67 11.44
C GLY A 254 5.33 21.25 10.90
N ILE A 255 4.43 21.04 9.94
CA ILE A 255 4.21 19.79 9.22
C ILE A 255 4.76 19.96 7.79
N ALA A 256 5.54 18.99 7.32
CA ALA A 256 5.98 18.97 5.93
C ALA A 256 4.84 18.56 4.99
N VAL A 257 4.69 19.19 3.84
CA VAL A 257 3.61 18.88 2.90
C VAL A 257 4.18 18.26 1.62
N ILE A 258 3.58 17.14 1.22
CA ILE A 258 3.79 16.49 -0.07
C ILE A 258 2.48 16.64 -0.85
N VAL A 259 2.50 17.44 -1.90
CA VAL A 259 1.34 17.60 -2.79
C VAL A 259 1.24 16.34 -3.65
N ASN A 260 0.03 15.79 -3.81
CA ASN A 260 -0.18 14.54 -4.55
C ASN A 260 -1.24 14.72 -5.64
N ASN A 261 -0.85 14.51 -6.91
CA ASN A 261 -1.82 14.36 -7.99
C ASN A 261 -2.45 12.97 -7.88
N HIS A 262 -3.68 12.93 -7.38
CA HIS A 262 -4.31 11.69 -6.94
C HIS A 262 -5.15 11.04 -8.03
N ILE A 263 -5.79 11.85 -8.86
CA ILE A 263 -6.77 11.40 -9.83
C ILE A 263 -6.97 12.49 -10.89
N THR A 264 -7.49 12.13 -12.06
CA THR A 264 -7.83 13.13 -13.08
C THR A 264 -9.23 13.68 -12.85
N HIS A 265 -10.20 12.81 -12.55
CA HIS A 265 -11.59 13.19 -12.30
C HIS A 265 -11.83 13.38 -10.80
N SER A 266 -12.52 14.45 -10.41
CA SER A 266 -12.91 14.71 -9.01
C SER A 266 -13.97 13.69 -8.56
N THR A 267 -13.52 12.57 -8.00
CA THR A 267 -14.36 11.45 -7.55
C THR A 267 -13.62 10.63 -6.49
N TRP A 268 -14.33 9.71 -5.83
CA TRP A 268 -13.71 8.76 -4.91
C TRP A 268 -12.84 7.74 -5.68
N CYS A 269 -11.52 7.85 -5.54
CA CYS A 269 -10.54 6.86 -6.01
C CYS A 269 -10.72 5.51 -5.26
N CYS A 270 -10.27 4.35 -5.71
CA CYS A 270 -9.41 3.99 -6.83
C CYS A 270 -10.01 2.81 -7.57
N GLY A 271 -11.10 3.09 -8.28
CA GLY A 271 -11.81 2.09 -9.08
C GLY A 271 -11.02 1.65 -10.31
N ALA A 272 -11.62 0.73 -11.07
CA ALA A 272 -11.11 0.26 -12.35
C ALA A 272 -11.37 1.26 -13.50
N ASP A 273 -11.43 2.56 -13.19
CA ASP A 273 -11.70 3.60 -14.18
C ASP A 273 -10.45 3.78 -15.08
N PRO A 274 -10.55 3.45 -16.40
CA PRO A 274 -9.43 3.64 -17.31
C PRO A 274 -9.05 5.11 -17.49
N CYS A 275 -9.95 6.06 -17.21
CA CYS A 275 -9.70 7.49 -17.35
C CYS A 275 -8.75 8.06 -16.29
N ASP A 276 -8.57 7.35 -15.18
CA ASP A 276 -7.69 7.73 -14.08
C ASP A 276 -6.47 6.83 -13.91
N ALA A 277 -6.42 5.72 -14.64
CA ALA A 277 -5.36 4.71 -14.56
C ALA A 277 -3.97 5.26 -14.92
N HIS A 278 -3.91 6.27 -15.79
CA HIS A 278 -2.69 6.92 -16.29
C HIS A 278 -2.69 8.41 -15.92
N TRP A 279 -1.56 9.10 -16.10
CA TRP A 279 -1.48 10.57 -15.99
C TRP A 279 -2.03 11.32 -17.22
N ALA A 280 -2.20 10.61 -18.34
CA ALA A 280 -2.76 11.13 -19.58
C ALA A 280 -3.78 10.13 -20.13
N ASN A 281 -4.90 10.64 -20.64
CA ASN A 281 -6.05 9.83 -21.06
C ASN A 281 -6.67 10.28 -22.39
N ASP A 282 -6.04 11.24 -23.09
CA ASP A 282 -6.40 11.71 -24.42
C ASP A 282 -6.49 10.58 -25.47
N HIS A 283 -5.65 9.56 -25.34
CA HIS A 283 -5.65 8.35 -26.17
C HIS A 283 -6.94 7.51 -26.06
N LEU A 284 -7.76 7.70 -25.02
CA LEU A 284 -9.06 7.03 -24.84
C LEU A 284 -10.21 7.73 -25.59
N GLY A 285 -9.93 8.80 -26.31
CA GLY A 285 -10.89 9.45 -27.20
C GLY A 285 -12.09 10.03 -26.44
N PRO A 286 -13.35 9.73 -26.83
CA PRO A 286 -14.54 10.30 -26.19
C PRO A 286 -14.93 9.64 -24.85
N LEU A 287 -14.20 8.62 -24.38
CA LEU A 287 -14.59 7.85 -23.20
C LEU A 287 -14.56 8.69 -21.90
N CYS A 288 -13.58 9.59 -21.79
CA CYS A 288 -13.32 10.33 -20.55
C CYS A 288 -13.98 11.72 -20.59
N ARG A 289 -14.68 12.07 -19.49
CA ARG A 289 -15.29 13.38 -19.25
C ARG A 289 -14.25 14.50 -19.17
N ILE A 290 -13.25 14.32 -18.31
CA ILE A 290 -12.05 15.17 -18.24
C ILE A 290 -10.97 14.48 -19.06
N LYS A 291 -10.38 15.23 -20.01
CA LYS A 291 -9.34 14.74 -20.91
C LYS A 291 -8.09 15.57 -20.75
N GLN A 292 -6.93 14.91 -20.73
CA GLN A 292 -5.65 15.58 -20.65
C GLN A 292 -4.57 14.79 -21.39
N THR A 293 -3.67 15.52 -22.05
CA THR A 293 -2.39 15.03 -22.54
C THR A 293 -1.35 14.99 -21.41
N GLU A 294 -0.19 14.39 -21.66
CA GLU A 294 0.94 14.45 -20.71
C GLU A 294 1.41 15.89 -20.44
N GLU A 295 1.40 16.75 -21.46
CA GLU A 295 1.80 18.15 -21.28
C GLU A 295 0.76 18.94 -20.47
N ASP A 296 -0.53 18.69 -20.67
CA ASP A 296 -1.58 19.30 -19.84
C ASP A 296 -1.39 18.93 -18.36
N TRP A 297 -1.15 17.64 -18.06
CA TRP A 297 -0.85 17.17 -16.71
C TRP A 297 0.38 17.87 -16.09
N ILE A 298 1.45 18.05 -16.86
CA ILE A 298 2.64 18.79 -16.43
C ILE A 298 2.29 20.26 -16.14
N GLN A 299 1.46 20.90 -16.97
CA GLN A 299 1.02 22.27 -16.75
C GLN A 299 0.09 22.40 -15.53
N HIS A 300 -0.74 21.41 -15.23
CA HIS A 300 -1.52 21.37 -13.98
C HIS A 300 -0.59 21.30 -12.77
N TRP A 301 0.46 20.48 -12.84
CA TRP A 301 1.50 20.40 -11.83
C TRP A 301 2.21 21.74 -11.61
N GLU A 302 2.61 22.43 -12.69
CA GLU A 302 3.20 23.77 -12.59
C GLU A 302 2.20 24.77 -11.99
N LYS A 303 0.92 24.73 -12.41
CA LYS A 303 -0.12 25.64 -11.90
C LYS A 303 -0.33 25.49 -10.39
N ILE A 304 -0.42 24.27 -9.87
CA ILE A 304 -0.63 24.05 -8.44
C ILE A 304 0.64 24.31 -7.63
N MET A 305 1.81 23.86 -8.10
CA MET A 305 3.06 24.00 -7.36
C MET A 305 3.64 25.42 -7.39
N LEU A 306 3.25 26.26 -8.36
CA LEU A 306 3.65 27.67 -8.41
C LEU A 306 3.30 28.42 -7.12
N ARG A 307 2.18 28.05 -6.49
CA ARG A 307 1.71 28.63 -5.22
C ARG A 307 2.63 28.34 -4.04
N PHE A 308 3.52 27.36 -4.16
CA PHE A 308 4.33 26.83 -3.07
C PHE A 308 5.84 26.98 -3.26
N VAL A 309 6.28 27.71 -4.29
CA VAL A 309 7.72 27.88 -4.61
C VAL A 309 8.50 28.45 -3.44
N ASP A 310 7.91 29.40 -2.71
CA ASP A 310 8.55 30.10 -1.58
C ASP A 310 8.26 29.45 -0.21
N ASN A 311 7.53 28.33 -0.16
CA ASN A 311 7.23 27.62 1.09
C ASN A 311 8.20 26.45 1.30
N PRO A 312 9.22 26.58 2.18
CA PRO A 312 10.27 25.56 2.32
C PRO A 312 9.74 24.26 2.95
N ARG A 313 8.57 24.28 3.59
CA ARG A 313 7.95 23.09 4.20
C ARG A 313 7.03 22.35 3.22
N VAL A 314 6.81 22.86 2.01
CA VAL A 314 6.31 22.06 0.89
C VAL A 314 7.50 21.34 0.28
N ILE A 315 7.70 20.09 0.71
CA ILE A 315 8.97 19.37 0.50
C ILE A 315 9.00 18.58 -0.80
N GLY A 316 7.86 18.36 -1.47
CA GLY A 316 7.86 17.58 -2.70
C GLY A 316 6.51 17.35 -3.36
N ALA A 317 6.58 16.68 -4.51
CA ALA A 317 5.45 16.33 -5.35
C ALA A 317 5.40 14.82 -5.58
N ASP A 318 4.31 14.17 -5.14
CA ASP A 318 3.95 12.79 -5.48
C ASP A 318 3.18 12.77 -6.80
N LEU A 319 3.94 12.49 -7.88
CA LEU A 319 3.61 12.88 -9.25
C LEU A 319 2.29 12.31 -9.77
N ARG A 320 1.98 11.06 -9.47
CA ARG A 320 0.71 10.44 -9.85
C ARG A 320 0.43 9.24 -8.95
N ASN A 321 -0.74 9.25 -8.33
CA ASN A 321 -1.21 8.14 -7.52
C ASN A 321 -1.47 6.88 -8.36
N GLU A 322 -0.92 5.76 -7.89
CA GLU A 322 -1.28 4.40 -8.29
C GLU A 322 -1.42 4.15 -9.81
N VAL A 323 -0.43 4.58 -10.59
CA VAL A 323 -0.40 4.36 -12.04
C VAL A 323 -0.55 2.86 -12.34
N ARG A 324 -1.51 2.54 -13.22
CA ARG A 324 -1.98 1.18 -13.49
C ARG A 324 -2.40 1.04 -14.94
N GLY A 325 -2.42 -0.17 -15.46
CA GLY A 325 -2.85 -0.44 -16.83
C GLY A 325 -3.44 -1.82 -16.98
N VAL A 326 -4.41 -1.97 -17.87
CA VAL A 326 -4.96 -3.29 -18.21
C VAL A 326 -3.89 -4.06 -18.99
N TRP A 327 -3.54 -5.26 -18.51
CA TRP A 327 -2.66 -6.20 -19.24
C TRP A 327 -1.29 -5.65 -19.66
N GLY A 328 -0.63 -4.87 -18.79
CA GLY A 328 0.73 -4.38 -19.05
C GLY A 328 0.82 -3.23 -20.05
N THR A 329 -0.29 -2.56 -20.37
CA THR A 329 -0.29 -1.33 -21.19
C THR A 329 0.46 -0.17 -20.54
N MET A 330 0.57 -0.22 -19.21
CA MET A 330 1.39 0.66 -18.38
C MET A 330 2.71 -0.02 -18.04
N THR A 331 3.78 0.38 -18.74
CA THR A 331 5.14 -0.11 -18.47
C THR A 331 5.89 0.89 -17.61
N TRP A 332 6.83 0.39 -16.80
CA TRP A 332 7.73 1.24 -16.01
C TRP A 332 8.48 2.25 -16.88
N ASP A 333 8.99 1.86 -18.05
CA ASP A 333 9.73 2.78 -18.93
C ASP A 333 8.90 4.00 -19.36
N LYS A 334 7.61 3.80 -19.66
CA LYS A 334 6.71 4.91 -20.00
C LYS A 334 6.54 5.83 -18.79
N TRP A 335 6.26 5.25 -17.63
CA TRP A 335 6.03 6.01 -16.41
C TRP A 335 7.28 6.78 -15.96
N ALA A 336 8.44 6.11 -15.91
CA ALA A 336 9.72 6.74 -15.58
C ALA A 336 10.04 7.90 -16.52
N THR A 337 9.79 7.75 -17.82
CA THR A 337 9.99 8.83 -18.80
C THR A 337 9.09 10.04 -18.54
N ALA A 338 7.81 9.83 -18.23
CA ALA A 338 6.88 10.91 -17.90
C ALA A 338 7.24 11.59 -16.57
N ALA A 339 7.61 10.79 -15.56
CA ALA A 339 8.07 11.27 -14.26
C ALA A 339 9.33 12.14 -14.38
N GLU A 340 10.30 11.76 -15.22
CA GLU A 340 11.47 12.58 -15.50
C GLU A 340 11.12 13.91 -16.15
N LYS A 341 10.18 13.93 -17.11
CA LYS A 341 9.75 15.18 -17.74
C LYS A 341 9.06 16.11 -16.75
N ALA A 342 8.08 15.61 -16.01
CA ALA A 342 7.34 16.38 -15.01
C ALA A 342 8.26 16.85 -13.87
N GLY A 343 9.03 15.95 -13.28
CA GLY A 343 9.98 16.26 -12.21
C GLY A 343 11.00 17.32 -12.62
N ASN A 344 11.54 17.24 -13.85
CA ASN A 344 12.48 18.25 -14.36
C ASN A 344 11.83 19.61 -14.67
N ARG A 345 10.52 19.67 -14.88
CA ARG A 345 9.78 20.94 -15.01
C ARG A 345 9.58 21.58 -13.65
N LEU A 346 9.13 20.80 -12.67
CA LEU A 346 8.98 21.26 -11.28
C LEU A 346 10.31 21.70 -10.67
N LEU A 347 11.40 20.95 -10.89
CA LEU A 347 12.73 21.30 -10.39
C LEU A 347 13.34 22.57 -11.02
N LYS A 348 12.81 23.04 -12.15
CA LYS A 348 13.18 24.36 -12.69
C LYS A 348 12.52 25.51 -11.92
N MET A 349 11.35 25.27 -11.34
CA MET A 349 10.63 26.24 -10.52
C MET A 349 11.24 26.31 -9.13
N ASN A 350 11.47 25.15 -8.51
CA ASN A 350 12.15 25.04 -7.23
C ASN A 350 13.05 23.78 -7.21
N LYS A 351 14.36 24.00 -7.07
CA LYS A 351 15.38 22.93 -7.09
C LYS A 351 15.40 22.08 -5.83
N ASP A 352 14.64 22.46 -4.81
CA ASP A 352 14.67 21.88 -3.47
C ASP A 352 13.58 20.83 -3.25
N TRP A 353 12.63 20.72 -4.17
CA TRP A 353 11.57 19.72 -4.08
C TRP A 353 12.09 18.29 -4.29
N LEU A 354 11.61 17.38 -3.46
CA LEU A 354 11.65 15.95 -3.72
C LEU A 354 10.61 15.60 -4.78
N ILE A 355 11.00 14.77 -5.74
CA ILE A 355 10.12 14.23 -6.77
C ILE A 355 9.83 12.78 -6.41
N ILE A 356 8.58 12.52 -6.02
CA ILE A 356 8.13 11.22 -5.57
C ILE A 356 7.50 10.48 -6.75
N VAL A 357 8.01 9.27 -7.02
CA VAL A 357 7.59 8.43 -8.15
C VAL A 357 7.04 7.10 -7.64
N GLY A 358 5.73 6.94 -7.72
CA GLY A 358 5.04 5.71 -7.34
C GLY A 358 5.37 4.52 -8.25
N GLY A 359 5.27 3.30 -7.71
CA GLY A 359 5.34 2.08 -8.50
C GLY A 359 4.18 1.90 -9.47
N THR A 360 4.34 1.01 -10.45
CA THR A 360 3.24 0.53 -11.30
C THR A 360 2.37 -0.47 -10.54
N GLU A 361 1.33 -1.00 -11.19
CA GLU A 361 0.40 -1.98 -10.58
C GLU A 361 -0.22 -1.42 -9.29
N SER A 362 -0.77 -0.21 -9.37
CA SER A 362 -1.30 0.53 -8.23
C SER A 362 -0.27 0.75 -7.12
N GLY A 363 0.95 1.17 -7.46
CA GLY A 363 2.02 1.40 -6.49
C GLY A 363 2.66 0.14 -5.90
N ASN A 364 2.32 -1.06 -6.38
CA ASN A 364 2.83 -2.31 -5.81
C ASN A 364 4.15 -2.78 -6.44
N ASP A 365 4.56 -2.24 -7.59
CA ASP A 365 5.72 -2.75 -8.35
C ASP A 365 6.73 -1.64 -8.69
N LEU A 366 7.92 -1.74 -8.09
CA LEU A 366 9.11 -0.93 -8.39
C LEU A 366 10.27 -1.80 -8.93
N THR A 367 9.99 -3.01 -9.44
CA THR A 367 11.01 -3.91 -10.01
C THR A 367 11.71 -3.30 -11.24
N GLY A 368 11.01 -2.42 -11.96
CA GLY A 368 11.56 -1.70 -13.12
C GLY A 368 12.73 -0.78 -12.77
N VAL A 369 12.78 -0.25 -11.54
CA VAL A 369 13.82 0.68 -11.07
C VAL A 369 15.22 0.07 -11.19
N ALA A 370 15.38 -1.24 -10.88
CA ALA A 370 16.66 -1.93 -10.97
C ALA A 370 17.31 -1.89 -12.36
N LYS A 371 16.50 -1.78 -13.42
CA LYS A 371 16.97 -1.70 -14.81
C LYS A 371 16.97 -0.27 -15.34
N ARG A 372 15.97 0.51 -14.96
CA ARG A 372 15.77 1.89 -15.41
C ARG A 372 15.40 2.78 -14.21
N PRO A 373 16.37 3.23 -13.42
CA PRO A 373 16.09 4.21 -12.37
C PRO A 373 15.69 5.54 -13.01
N VAL A 374 14.82 6.30 -12.34
CA VAL A 374 14.51 7.68 -12.72
C VAL A 374 15.74 8.56 -12.48
N VAL A 375 16.10 9.37 -13.47
CA VAL A 375 17.24 10.29 -13.41
C VAL A 375 16.76 11.70 -13.71
N LEU A 376 16.92 12.59 -12.73
CA LEU A 376 16.55 14.01 -12.83
C LEU A 376 17.79 14.87 -13.11
N ASN A 377 17.56 16.07 -13.64
CA ASN A 377 18.61 17.06 -13.92
C ASN A 377 19.21 17.63 -12.63
N VAL A 378 18.42 17.68 -11.55
CA VAL A 378 18.91 17.97 -10.20
C VAL A 378 19.10 16.62 -9.50
N PRO A 379 20.33 16.25 -9.13
CA PRO A 379 20.59 14.99 -8.44
C PRO A 379 19.95 14.99 -7.05
N ASP A 380 19.86 13.81 -6.45
CA ASP A 380 19.48 13.63 -5.04
C ASP A 380 18.08 14.16 -4.68
N ARG A 381 17.14 14.10 -5.64
CA ARG A 381 15.73 14.51 -5.47
C ARG A 381 14.71 13.39 -5.64
N VAL A 382 15.10 12.18 -6.07
CA VAL A 382 14.14 11.10 -6.37
C VAL A 382 13.84 10.29 -5.11
N VAL A 383 12.57 10.24 -4.73
CA VAL A 383 12.03 9.29 -3.75
C VAL A 383 11.08 8.34 -4.47
N TYR A 384 11.18 7.03 -4.27
CA TYR A 384 10.18 6.11 -4.80
C TYR A 384 9.03 5.91 -3.81
N SER A 385 7.83 5.64 -4.31
CA SER A 385 6.66 5.38 -3.47
C SER A 385 6.06 3.99 -3.72
N ALA A 386 5.72 3.29 -2.63
CA ALA A 386 5.05 2.00 -2.66
C ALA A 386 3.72 2.05 -1.89
N HIS A 387 2.71 1.36 -2.41
CA HIS A 387 1.39 1.23 -1.77
C HIS A 387 1.17 -0.23 -1.37
N VAL A 388 0.76 -0.45 -0.13
CA VAL A 388 0.70 -1.81 0.44
C VAL A 388 -0.59 -1.99 1.22
N TYR A 389 -1.59 -2.64 0.62
CA TYR A 389 -2.90 -2.90 1.25
C TYR A 389 -3.17 -4.39 1.46
N ALA A 390 -4.20 -4.71 2.27
CA ALA A 390 -4.60 -6.09 2.55
C ALA A 390 -4.96 -6.88 1.28
N TRP A 391 -5.53 -6.20 0.27
CA TRP A 391 -5.89 -6.78 -1.02
C TRP A 391 -4.74 -6.83 -2.04
N SER A 392 -3.62 -6.17 -1.77
CA SER A 392 -2.44 -6.25 -2.63
C SER A 392 -1.98 -7.70 -2.84
N GLY A 393 -1.30 -7.97 -3.96
CA GLY A 393 -0.90 -9.32 -4.37
C GLY A 393 -2.00 -10.16 -5.02
N TRP A 394 -3.17 -9.56 -5.35
CA TRP A 394 -4.33 -10.23 -5.93
C TRP A 394 -4.09 -10.92 -7.29
N GLY A 395 -2.98 -10.63 -7.99
CA GLY A 395 -2.55 -11.33 -9.23
C GLY A 395 -1.46 -12.39 -9.04
N SER A 396 -0.98 -12.60 -7.81
CA SER A 396 0.09 -13.57 -7.53
C SER A 396 -0.44 -14.98 -7.23
N LEU A 397 0.38 -16.01 -7.49
CA LEU A 397 0.05 -17.40 -7.14
C LEU A 397 -0.15 -17.61 -5.62
N GLU A 398 0.47 -16.78 -4.79
CA GLU A 398 0.37 -16.83 -3.32
C GLU A 398 -0.84 -16.05 -2.78
N GLY A 399 -1.55 -15.31 -3.64
CA GLY A 399 -2.76 -14.57 -3.30
C GLY A 399 -2.53 -13.26 -2.53
N ARG A 400 -3.65 -12.74 -2.00
CA ARG A 400 -3.74 -11.44 -1.30
C ARG A 400 -2.94 -11.42 0.00
N TYR A 401 -2.36 -10.27 0.34
CA TYR A 401 -1.54 -10.09 1.54
C TYR A 401 -2.27 -10.41 2.84
N SER A 402 -3.59 -10.23 2.90
CA SER A 402 -4.43 -10.66 4.03
C SER A 402 -4.33 -12.16 4.34
N LYS A 403 -3.91 -13.00 3.38
CA LYS A 403 -3.80 -14.46 3.53
C LYS A 403 -2.38 -14.96 3.73
N ARG A 404 -1.38 -14.09 3.53
CA ARG A 404 0.01 -14.54 3.43
C ARG A 404 0.62 -14.80 4.80
N SER A 405 1.53 -15.77 4.83
CA SER A 405 2.48 -15.90 5.93
C SER A 405 3.47 -14.73 5.88
N TYR A 406 4.10 -14.43 7.02
CA TYR A 406 5.12 -13.39 7.09
C TYR A 406 6.26 -13.60 6.07
N ALA A 407 6.74 -14.84 5.91
CA ALA A 407 7.82 -15.14 4.97
C ALA A 407 7.43 -14.86 3.50
N SER A 408 6.21 -15.24 3.10
CA SER A 408 5.69 -14.97 1.76
C SER A 408 5.46 -13.47 1.55
N PHE A 409 4.95 -12.77 2.57
CA PHE A 409 4.74 -11.32 2.53
C PHE A 409 6.08 -10.58 2.34
N VAL A 410 7.08 -10.86 3.16
CA VAL A 410 8.43 -10.24 3.08
C VAL A 410 9.09 -10.53 1.73
N LYS A 411 8.96 -11.75 1.20
CA LYS A 411 9.47 -12.10 -0.13
C LYS A 411 8.90 -11.18 -1.20
N SER A 412 7.59 -10.89 -1.15
CA SER A 412 6.96 -9.94 -2.07
C SER A 412 7.45 -8.51 -1.86
N MET A 413 7.58 -8.03 -0.62
CA MET A 413 8.08 -6.68 -0.36
C MET A 413 9.50 -6.49 -0.91
N ARG A 414 10.41 -7.44 -0.64
CA ARG A 414 11.79 -7.45 -1.16
C ARG A 414 11.85 -7.50 -2.67
N HIS A 415 11.02 -8.33 -3.30
CA HIS A 415 10.96 -8.41 -4.75
C HIS A 415 10.51 -7.08 -5.34
N ASN A 416 9.43 -6.52 -4.81
CA ASN A 416 8.73 -5.42 -5.44
C ASN A 416 9.43 -4.07 -5.25
N TRP A 417 9.93 -3.76 -4.05
CA TRP A 417 10.45 -2.42 -3.75
C TRP A 417 11.53 -2.39 -2.67
N ALA A 418 11.47 -3.28 -1.67
CA ALA A 418 12.34 -3.16 -0.49
C ALA A 418 13.81 -3.49 -0.78
N TYR A 419 14.13 -4.09 -1.93
CA TYR A 419 15.53 -4.22 -2.38
C TYR A 419 16.22 -2.87 -2.53
N LEU A 420 15.49 -1.79 -2.84
CA LEU A 420 16.03 -0.43 -2.93
C LEU A 420 16.48 0.07 -1.55
N VAL A 421 15.67 -0.21 -0.52
CA VAL A 421 15.91 0.20 0.86
C VAL A 421 16.96 -0.69 1.52
N GLU A 422 16.79 -2.01 1.49
CA GLU A 422 17.74 -2.97 2.07
C GLU A 422 19.10 -2.93 1.35
N GLY A 423 19.13 -2.52 0.08
CA GLY A 423 20.33 -2.36 -0.73
C GLY A 423 20.98 -0.98 -0.68
N ASP A 424 20.46 -0.04 0.13
CA ASP A 424 20.97 1.34 0.23
C ASP A 424 21.04 2.08 -1.12
N GLN A 425 20.06 1.86 -2.00
CA GLN A 425 20.07 2.35 -3.39
C GLN A 425 19.28 3.66 -3.56
N ALA A 426 18.10 3.73 -2.96
CA ALA A 426 17.21 4.89 -3.05
C ALA A 426 16.17 4.85 -1.93
N PRO A 427 15.63 6.00 -1.49
CA PRO A 427 14.54 6.00 -0.53
C PRO A 427 13.27 5.42 -1.14
N VAL A 428 12.58 4.59 -0.35
CA VAL A 428 11.20 4.18 -0.64
C VAL A 428 10.32 4.60 0.51
N TRP A 429 9.36 5.47 0.20
CA TRP A 429 8.29 5.88 1.09
C TRP A 429 7.07 5.00 0.86
N VAL A 430 6.56 4.33 1.90
CA VAL A 430 5.28 3.61 1.80
C VAL A 430 4.15 4.63 1.90
N GLY A 431 3.85 5.32 0.79
CA GLY A 431 2.96 6.49 0.75
C GLY A 431 1.50 6.21 1.10
N GLU A 432 1.07 4.95 0.93
CA GLU A 432 -0.24 4.49 1.39
C GLU A 432 -0.21 3.07 1.94
N PHE A 433 -0.84 2.94 3.12
CA PHE A 433 -1.33 1.70 3.68
C PHE A 433 -2.45 2.04 4.67
N GLY A 434 -3.31 1.09 4.98
CA GLY A 434 -4.42 1.32 5.89
C GLY A 434 -5.13 0.03 6.28
N ALA A 435 -5.91 0.12 7.35
CA ALA A 435 -6.72 -0.98 7.85
C ALA A 435 -7.94 -0.42 8.60
N PRO A 436 -9.06 -1.15 8.64
CA PRO A 436 -10.28 -0.68 9.27
C PRO A 436 -10.17 -0.72 10.80
N HIS A 437 -10.76 0.27 11.50
CA HIS A 437 -10.86 0.30 12.97
C HIS A 437 -11.53 -0.96 13.58
N ARG A 438 -12.31 -1.70 12.78
CA ARG A 438 -12.86 -3.02 13.11
C ARG A 438 -12.32 -4.07 12.13
N PRO A 439 -11.13 -4.63 12.40
CA PRO A 439 -10.49 -5.56 11.48
C PRO A 439 -11.10 -6.95 11.52
N SER A 440 -11.07 -7.61 10.37
CA SER A 440 -11.18 -9.06 10.28
C SER A 440 -9.83 -9.74 10.61
N ILE A 441 -9.83 -11.07 10.75
CA ILE A 441 -8.59 -11.85 10.91
C ILE A 441 -7.64 -11.63 9.72
N GLY A 442 -8.19 -11.50 8.50
CA GLY A 442 -7.38 -11.21 7.31
C GLY A 442 -6.73 -9.82 7.36
N ASP A 443 -7.48 -8.81 7.81
CA ASP A 443 -6.95 -7.44 7.96
C ASP A 443 -5.84 -7.41 9.02
N ALA A 444 -6.07 -8.04 10.18
CA ALA A 444 -5.09 -8.12 11.25
C ALA A 444 -3.82 -8.89 10.84
N ASN A 445 -3.95 -9.97 10.06
CA ASN A 445 -2.80 -10.73 9.55
C ASN A 445 -1.92 -9.88 8.63
N TYR A 446 -2.53 -9.18 7.66
CA TYR A 446 -1.81 -8.25 6.79
C TYR A 446 -1.14 -7.12 7.60
N TRP A 447 -1.89 -6.50 8.52
CA TRP A 447 -1.43 -5.39 9.33
C TRP A 447 -0.20 -5.78 10.17
N ASN A 448 -0.28 -6.92 10.87
CA ASN A 448 0.82 -7.44 11.68
C ASN A 448 2.07 -7.73 10.84
N ASN A 449 1.90 -8.31 9.64
CA ASN A 449 3.02 -8.56 8.74
C ASN A 449 3.66 -7.26 8.26
N LEU A 450 2.85 -6.26 7.87
CA LEU A 450 3.33 -4.96 7.41
C LEU A 450 4.04 -4.20 8.54
N MET A 451 3.40 -4.00 9.70
CA MET A 451 4.00 -3.27 10.82
C MET A 451 5.31 -3.89 11.28
N ARG A 452 5.35 -5.23 11.38
CA ARG A 452 6.58 -5.95 11.70
C ARG A 452 7.68 -5.66 10.66
N TYR A 453 7.35 -5.67 9.38
CA TYR A 453 8.33 -5.46 8.33
C TYR A 453 8.82 -4.01 8.25
N LEU A 454 7.91 -3.02 8.31
CA LEU A 454 8.27 -1.60 8.31
C LEU A 454 9.18 -1.25 9.50
N LYS A 455 8.95 -1.85 10.67
CA LYS A 455 9.84 -1.70 11.83
C LYS A 455 11.21 -2.31 11.60
N VAL A 456 11.30 -3.49 10.98
CA VAL A 456 12.58 -4.18 10.70
C VAL A 456 13.46 -3.38 9.75
N ILE A 457 12.88 -2.81 8.70
CA ILE A 457 13.65 -2.04 7.73
C ILE A 457 13.72 -0.56 8.07
N ASP A 458 13.09 -0.13 9.17
CA ASP A 458 12.95 1.28 9.55
C ASP A 458 12.42 2.14 8.39
N ALA A 459 11.22 1.81 7.90
CA ALA A 459 10.64 2.43 6.72
C ALA A 459 10.01 3.81 7.01
N ASP A 460 10.06 4.66 5.99
CA ASP A 460 9.27 5.88 5.86
C ASP A 460 7.85 5.50 5.41
N PHE A 461 6.81 6.16 5.95
CA PHE A 461 5.43 5.72 5.71
C PHE A 461 4.40 6.86 5.62
N GLY A 462 3.23 6.53 5.05
CA GLY A 462 2.06 7.38 4.90
C GLY A 462 0.78 6.59 5.17
N TYR A 463 0.11 6.88 6.28
CA TYR A 463 -1.13 6.20 6.63
C TYR A 463 -2.33 6.79 5.88
N TRP A 464 -3.18 5.93 5.32
CA TRP A 464 -4.49 6.31 4.79
C TRP A 464 -5.58 5.95 5.81
N ALA A 465 -6.28 6.90 6.45
CA ALA A 465 -6.17 8.36 6.33
C ALA A 465 -6.57 9.07 7.64
N VAL A 466 -6.36 10.38 7.75
CA VAL A 466 -6.86 11.15 8.90
C VAL A 466 -8.38 11.24 8.90
N ASN A 467 -8.99 11.43 7.72
CA ASN A 467 -10.39 11.77 7.52
C ASN A 467 -11.37 10.84 8.26
N PRO A 468 -12.35 11.37 9.04
CA PRO A 468 -13.41 10.59 9.69
C PRO A 468 -14.54 10.18 8.75
N ARG A 469 -14.72 10.91 7.65
CA ARG A 469 -15.84 10.78 6.73
C ARG A 469 -15.37 10.90 5.28
N LYS A 470 -15.97 10.11 4.40
CA LYS A 470 -15.79 10.23 2.95
C LYS A 470 -16.71 11.34 2.42
N PRO A 471 -16.26 12.19 1.48
CA PRO A 471 -17.12 13.16 0.81
C PRO A 471 -18.39 12.52 0.24
N HIS A 472 -18.19 11.38 -0.45
CA HIS A 472 -19.29 10.62 -1.01
C HIS A 472 -20.23 10.09 0.07
N GLU A 473 -21.49 10.54 0.01
CA GLU A 473 -22.59 10.17 0.92
C GLU A 473 -22.32 10.45 2.42
N ASN A 474 -21.24 11.17 2.77
CA ASN A 474 -20.82 11.44 4.14
C ASN A 474 -20.75 10.18 5.03
N VAL A 475 -20.32 9.06 4.45
CA VAL A 475 -20.21 7.77 5.17
C VAL A 475 -18.98 7.75 6.07
N LYS A 476 -19.05 7.02 7.19
CA LYS A 476 -17.91 6.86 8.11
C LYS A 476 -16.74 6.21 7.37
N GLU A 477 -15.59 6.87 7.42
CA GLU A 477 -14.33 6.31 6.93
C GLU A 477 -13.89 5.22 7.92
N THR A 478 -13.82 3.98 7.46
CA THR A 478 -13.45 2.88 8.34
C THR A 478 -11.97 2.95 8.72
N TYR A 479 -11.17 3.67 7.93
CA TYR A 479 -9.72 3.82 8.11
C TYR A 479 -9.37 5.10 8.88
N SER A 480 -10.33 5.85 9.43
CA SER A 480 -10.05 7.14 10.06
C SER A 480 -9.10 7.04 11.26
N LEU A 481 -8.36 8.13 11.50
CA LEU A 481 -7.54 8.32 12.71
C LEU A 481 -8.10 9.37 13.67
N VAL A 482 -9.11 10.12 13.26
CA VAL A 482 -9.90 10.97 14.15
C VAL A 482 -11.38 10.62 14.06
N GLU A 483 -12.15 11.02 15.07
CA GLU A 483 -13.60 10.97 15.06
C GLU A 483 -14.18 12.17 14.29
N ASP A 484 -15.52 12.21 14.17
CA ASP A 484 -16.24 13.20 13.36
C ASP A 484 -15.97 14.67 13.74
N ASP A 485 -15.44 14.93 14.95
CA ASP A 485 -15.07 16.27 15.41
C ASP A 485 -13.72 16.76 14.86
N TRP A 486 -12.99 15.92 14.09
CA TRP A 486 -11.65 16.18 13.55
C TRP A 486 -10.56 16.44 14.61
N VAL A 487 -10.82 16.15 15.88
CA VAL A 487 -9.94 16.44 17.02
C VAL A 487 -9.68 15.20 17.86
N THR A 488 -10.72 14.42 18.16
CA THR A 488 -10.62 13.25 19.02
C THR A 488 -9.93 12.10 18.28
N PRO A 489 -8.78 11.60 18.76
CA PRO A 489 -8.04 10.53 18.09
C PRO A 489 -8.74 9.17 18.24
N VAL A 490 -8.70 8.35 17.19
CA VAL A 490 -9.09 6.94 17.26
C VAL A 490 -7.91 6.14 17.82
N LEU A 491 -7.99 5.81 19.11
CA LEU A 491 -6.97 5.05 19.81
C LEU A 491 -7.31 3.56 19.73
N ASP A 492 -6.66 2.84 18.82
CA ASP A 492 -6.81 1.39 18.64
C ASP A 492 -5.48 0.73 18.27
N TYR A 493 -5.53 -0.55 17.84
CA TYR A 493 -4.36 -1.32 17.41
C TYR A 493 -3.52 -0.61 16.33
N ARG A 494 -4.15 0.17 15.44
CA ARG A 494 -3.46 0.86 14.34
C ARG A 494 -2.60 1.98 14.89
N MET A 495 -3.20 2.83 15.73
CA MET A 495 -2.48 3.94 16.37
C MET A 495 -1.40 3.42 17.32
N LYS A 496 -1.66 2.34 18.08
CA LYS A 496 -0.65 1.69 18.92
C LYS A 496 0.60 1.32 18.11
N ASP A 497 0.42 0.53 17.05
CA ASP A 497 1.54 0.01 16.27
C ASP A 497 2.28 1.12 15.50
N MET A 498 1.55 2.10 14.97
CA MET A 498 2.17 3.26 14.30
C MET A 498 3.00 4.10 15.27
N VAL A 499 2.51 4.35 16.49
CA VAL A 499 3.27 5.07 17.53
C VAL A 499 4.55 4.33 17.89
N GLU A 500 4.55 2.99 17.90
CA GLU A 500 5.80 2.24 18.10
C GLU A 500 6.82 2.50 16.99
N ILE A 501 6.40 2.62 15.74
CA ILE A 501 7.29 2.89 14.60
C ILE A 501 7.76 4.35 14.59
N MET A 502 6.87 5.30 14.95
CA MET A 502 7.20 6.73 15.05
C MET A 502 8.21 7.02 16.15
N ARG A 503 8.28 6.17 17.19
CA ARG A 503 9.14 6.33 18.36
C ARG A 503 10.38 5.42 18.36
N ALA A 504 10.51 4.54 17.37
CA ALA A 504 11.70 3.72 17.13
C ALA A 504 12.77 4.55 16.42
#